data_AF-A0A7X8PT58-F1
#
_entry.id   AF-A0A7X8PT58-F1
#
_cell.length_a   1.000
_cell.length_b   1.000
_cell.length_c   1.000
_cell.angle_alpha   90.00
_cell.angle_beta   90.00
_cell.angle_gamma   90.00
#
_symmetry.space_group_name_H-M   'P 1'
#
loop_
_entity.id
_entity.type
_entity.pdbx_description
1 polymer ?
#
loop_
_entity_poly.entity_id
_entity_poly.type
_entity_poly.pdbx_seq_one_letter_code
_entity_poly.pdbx_strand_id
1 'polypeptide(L)'
;PANLLQAAEGENYEWTEMYKNFAEDAEEEGFAALAAQFRMVAQIEKAHEERYRALLSNVELKKVFEKAEETTWECRNCGHLVTGKKAPGICPVCQHAQSYFEVRKENY
;
A
#
# COMPACT_ATOMS: atom_id res chain seq x y z
N PRO A 1 -1.15 9.13 11.41
CA PRO A 1 -0.66 7.73 11.27
C PRO A 1 -1.63 6.66 11.80
N ALA A 2 -2.53 6.99 12.74
CA ALA A 2 -3.48 6.04 13.33
C ALA A 2 -4.26 5.19 12.30
N ASN A 3 -4.79 5.80 11.24
CA ASN A 3 -5.59 5.07 10.25
C ASN A 3 -4.79 3.98 9.50
N LEU A 4 -3.52 4.24 9.15
CA LEU A 4 -2.67 3.26 8.45
C LEU A 4 -2.27 2.10 9.38
N LEU A 5 -2.03 2.41 10.65
CA LEU A 5 -1.75 1.39 11.67
C LEU A 5 -2.96 0.48 11.89
N GLN A 6 -4.13 1.08 12.10
CA GLN A 6 -5.39 0.34 12.28
C GLN A 6 -5.74 -0.51 11.07
N ALA A 7 -5.53 0.02 9.85
CA ALA A 7 -5.71 -0.76 8.63
C ALA A 7 -4.75 -1.96 8.60
N ALA A 8 -3.46 -1.76 8.84
CA ALA A 8 -2.49 -2.85 8.87
C ALA A 8 -2.79 -3.91 9.94
N GLU A 9 -3.28 -3.51 11.12
CA GLU A 9 -3.68 -4.43 12.19
C GLU A 9 -4.96 -5.21 11.83
N GLY A 10 -5.92 -4.57 11.16
CA GLY A 10 -7.11 -5.24 10.64
C GLY A 10 -6.75 -6.29 9.59
N GLU A 11 -5.98 -5.90 8.56
CA GLU A 11 -5.49 -6.83 7.54
C GLU A 11 -4.72 -8.00 8.17
N ASN A 12 -3.87 -7.73 9.17
CA ASN A 12 -3.12 -8.76 9.89
C ASN A 12 -4.04 -9.81 10.55
N TYR A 13 -5.06 -9.35 11.28
CA TYR A 13 -6.07 -10.24 11.86
C TYR A 13 -6.78 -11.06 10.78
N GLU A 14 -7.13 -10.43 9.66
CA GLU A 14 -7.85 -11.11 8.58
C GLU A 14 -7.05 -12.29 8.00
N TRP A 15 -5.77 -12.10 7.66
CA TRP A 15 -5.01 -13.19 7.03
C TRP A 15 -4.38 -14.20 7.99
N THR A 16 -4.06 -13.80 9.23
CA THR A 16 -3.42 -14.69 10.22
C THR A 16 -4.43 -15.53 11.00
N GLU A 17 -5.63 -15.00 11.24
CA GLU A 17 -6.66 -15.63 12.05
C GLU A 17 -7.95 -15.86 11.26
N MET A 18 -8.64 -14.81 10.81
CA MET A 18 -10.01 -14.94 10.29
C MET A 18 -10.10 -15.86 9.06
N TYR A 19 -9.40 -15.53 7.96
CA TYR A 19 -9.45 -16.33 6.74
C TYR A 19 -8.70 -17.65 6.87
N LYS A 20 -7.72 -17.74 7.76
CA LYS A 20 -7.08 -19.01 8.10
C LYS A 20 -8.11 -19.97 8.71
N ASN A 21 -8.83 -19.52 9.74
CA ASN A 21 -9.85 -20.32 10.41
C ASN A 21 -11.00 -20.67 9.46
N PHE A 22 -11.48 -19.71 8.65
CA PHE A 22 -12.51 -20.00 7.64
C PHE A 22 -12.08 -21.05 6.62
N ALA A 23 -10.81 -21.05 6.21
CA ALA A 23 -10.29 -22.08 5.33
C ALA A 23 -10.21 -23.46 6.00
N GLU A 24 -9.89 -23.51 7.29
CA GLU A 24 -9.86 -24.74 8.08
C GLU A 24 -11.29 -25.29 8.25
N ASP A 25 -12.23 -24.46 8.71
CA ASP A 25 -13.65 -24.82 8.85
C ASP A 25 -14.24 -25.33 7.54
N ALA A 26 -14.00 -24.62 6.42
CA ALA A 26 -14.50 -25.02 5.10
C ALA A 26 -13.91 -26.36 4.63
N GLU A 27 -12.66 -26.69 5.00
CA GLU A 27 -12.04 -27.97 4.69
C GLU A 27 -12.69 -29.10 5.51
N GLU A 28 -12.93 -28.88 6.80
CA GLU A 28 -13.58 -29.84 7.71
C GLU A 28 -15.03 -30.14 7.29
N GLU A 29 -15.75 -29.14 6.79
CA GLU A 29 -17.11 -29.28 6.26
C GLU A 29 -17.17 -29.87 4.84
N GLY A 30 -16.02 -30.13 4.21
CA GLY A 30 -15.92 -30.75 2.88
C GLY A 30 -16.04 -29.78 1.70
N PHE A 31 -15.93 -28.47 1.95
CA PHE A 31 -15.95 -27.40 0.94
C PHE A 31 -14.54 -27.02 0.45
N ALA A 32 -13.80 -27.97 -0.10
CA ALA A 32 -12.39 -27.78 -0.51
C ALA A 32 -12.14 -26.58 -1.44
N ALA A 33 -13.05 -26.30 -2.39
CA ALA A 33 -12.93 -25.14 -3.28
C ALA A 33 -13.04 -23.81 -2.53
N LEU A 34 -13.92 -23.74 -1.52
CA LEU A 34 -14.10 -22.55 -0.69
C LEU A 34 -12.90 -22.36 0.25
N ALA A 35 -12.38 -23.45 0.84
CA ALA A 35 -11.16 -23.42 1.64
C ALA A 35 -9.97 -22.86 0.84
N ALA A 36 -9.79 -23.32 -0.41
CA ALA A 36 -8.77 -22.78 -1.31
C ALA A 36 -8.99 -21.29 -1.60
N GLN A 37 -10.24 -20.86 -1.80
CA GLN A 37 -10.56 -19.46 -2.01
C GLN A 37 -10.21 -18.59 -0.79
N PHE A 38 -10.55 -19.01 0.44
CA PHE A 38 -10.17 -18.29 1.66
C PHE A 38 -8.65 -18.16 1.82
N ARG A 39 -7.89 -19.21 1.51
CA ARG A 39 -6.42 -19.15 1.53
C ARG A 39 -5.87 -18.15 0.51
N MET A 40 -6.48 -18.04 -0.67
CA MET A 40 -6.09 -17.03 -1.67
C MET A 40 -6.41 -15.61 -1.20
N VAL A 41 -7.58 -15.39 -0.58
CA VAL A 41 -7.93 -14.09 0.00
C VAL A 41 -6.96 -13.71 1.12
N ALA A 42 -6.58 -14.65 2.00
CA ALA A 42 -5.55 -14.40 3.01
C ALA A 42 -4.22 -13.91 2.42
N GLN A 43 -3.80 -14.41 1.25
CA GLN A 43 -2.59 -13.90 0.59
C GLN A 43 -2.75 -12.45 0.08
N ILE A 44 -3.96 -12.05 -0.31
CA ILE A 44 -4.27 -10.68 -0.73
C ILE A 44 -4.20 -9.74 0.49
N GLU A 45 -4.83 -10.10 1.60
CA GLU A 45 -4.84 -9.24 2.80
C GLU A 45 -3.44 -9.12 3.42
N LYS A 46 -2.60 -10.17 3.30
CA LYS A 46 -1.17 -10.06 3.63
C LYS A 46 -0.47 -8.98 2.79
N ALA A 47 -0.72 -8.94 1.48
CA ALA A 47 -0.15 -7.91 0.61
C ALA A 47 -0.69 -6.50 0.94
N HIS A 48 -1.94 -6.40 1.39
CA HIS A 48 -2.51 -5.15 1.91
C HIS A 48 -1.81 -4.68 3.18
N GLU A 49 -1.60 -5.57 4.16
CA GLU A 49 -0.83 -5.27 5.37
C GLU A 49 0.55 -4.71 5.02
N GLU A 50 1.31 -5.44 4.19
CA GLU A 50 2.67 -5.06 3.78
C GLU A 50 2.69 -3.65 3.17
N ARG A 51 1.70 -3.33 2.31
CA ARG A 51 1.55 -2.00 1.72
C ARG A 51 1.26 -0.94 2.79
N TYR A 52 0.33 -1.18 3.72
CA TYR A 52 0.00 -0.22 4.76
C TYR A 52 1.15 0.02 5.73
N ARG A 53 1.90 -1.02 6.11
CA ARG A 53 3.12 -0.90 6.92
C ARG A 53 4.19 -0.07 6.21
N ALA A 54 4.40 -0.28 4.92
CA ALA A 54 5.34 0.52 4.13
C ALA A 54 4.91 2.00 4.03
N LEU A 55 3.62 2.26 3.84
CA LEU A 55 3.08 3.63 3.83
C LEU A 55 3.18 4.30 5.21
N LEU A 56 2.88 3.58 6.29
CA LEU A 56 3.02 4.05 7.66
C LEU A 56 4.46 4.47 7.94
N SER A 57 5.42 3.59 7.60
CA SER A 57 6.86 3.88 7.74
C SER A 57 7.28 5.13 6.96
N ASN A 58 6.75 5.33 5.74
CA ASN A 58 7.02 6.53 4.96
C ASN A 58 6.50 7.80 5.66
N VAL A 59 5.33 7.74 6.29
CA VAL A 59 4.76 8.88 7.05
C VAL A 59 5.60 9.18 8.28
N GLU A 60 5.92 8.17 9.09
CA GLU A 60 6.67 8.32 10.34
C GLU A 60 8.09 8.83 10.11
N LEU A 61 8.76 8.31 9.08
CA LEU A 61 10.12 8.70 8.72
C LEU A 61 10.18 9.94 7.81
N LYS A 62 9.04 10.59 7.54
CA LYS A 62 8.92 11.74 6.62
C LYS A 62 9.48 11.48 5.21
N LYS A 63 9.38 10.23 4.74
CA LYS A 63 9.86 9.76 3.42
C LYS A 63 8.78 9.77 2.33
N VAL A 64 7.60 10.34 2.60
CA VAL A 64 6.50 10.42 1.61
C VAL A 64 6.91 11.26 0.40
N PHE A 65 7.52 12.42 0.63
CA PHE A 65 7.92 13.39 -0.41
C PHE A 65 9.43 13.68 -0.43
N GLU A 66 10.22 12.82 0.23
CA GLU A 66 11.68 12.93 0.31
C GLU A 66 12.32 11.55 0.32
N LYS A 67 13.41 11.38 -0.44
CA LYS A 67 14.21 10.16 -0.51
C LYS A 67 15.69 10.48 -0.27
N ALA A 68 16.45 9.48 0.18
CA ALA A 68 17.88 9.62 0.45
C ALA A 68 18.69 9.87 -0.84
N GLU A 69 18.31 9.14 -1.88
CA GLU A 69 18.84 9.24 -3.24
C GLU A 69 17.85 9.97 -4.15
N GLU A 70 18.34 10.47 -5.27
CA GLU A 70 17.47 11.08 -6.27
C GLU A 70 16.50 10.06 -6.85
N THR A 71 15.26 10.48 -7.06
CA THR A 71 14.24 9.68 -7.71
C THR A 71 13.42 10.57 -8.65
N THR A 72 12.61 9.95 -9.50
CA THR A 72 11.67 10.67 -10.35
C THR A 72 10.33 10.73 -9.66
N TRP A 73 9.85 11.95 -9.43
CA TRP A 73 8.52 12.24 -8.91
C TRP A 73 7.58 12.52 -10.07
N GLU A 74 6.37 11.98 -9.98
CA GLU A 74 5.30 12.17 -10.96
C GLU A 74 4.12 12.86 -10.30
N CYS A 75 3.63 13.93 -10.91
CA CYS A 75 2.40 14.57 -10.48
C CYS A 75 1.18 13.76 -10.96
N ARG A 76 0.48 13.12 -10.03
CA ARG A 76 -0.74 12.34 -10.28
C ARG A 76 -1.89 13.14 -10.88
N ASN A 77 -1.83 14.47 -10.84
CA ASN A 77 -2.85 15.35 -11.42
C ASN A 77 -2.65 15.59 -12.92
N CYS A 78 -1.41 15.74 -13.39
CA CYS A 78 -1.12 16.18 -14.77
C CYS A 78 0.00 15.41 -15.49
N GLY A 79 0.66 14.47 -14.82
CA GLY A 79 1.77 13.68 -15.37
C GLY A 79 3.13 14.38 -15.39
N HIS A 80 3.25 15.59 -14.82
CA HIS A 80 4.55 16.28 -14.76
C HIS A 80 5.60 15.44 -14.02
N LEU A 81 6.74 15.21 -14.68
CA LEU A 81 7.88 14.49 -14.13
C LEU A 81 8.98 15.45 -13.67
N VAL A 82 9.54 15.19 -12.50
CA VAL A 82 10.66 15.95 -11.94
C VAL A 82 11.60 15.03 -11.18
N THR A 83 12.90 15.14 -11.45
CA THR A 83 13.94 14.35 -10.76
C THR A 83 14.55 15.16 -9.63
N GLY A 84 14.71 14.52 -8.47
CA GLY A 84 15.39 15.10 -7.32
C GLY A 84 15.12 14.33 -6.03
N LYS A 85 15.77 14.72 -4.94
CA LYS A 85 15.56 14.09 -3.63
C LYS A 85 14.21 14.38 -2.99
N LYS A 86 13.55 15.48 -3.37
CA LYS A 86 12.26 15.91 -2.82
C LYS A 86 11.27 16.25 -3.93
N ALA A 87 10.00 15.94 -3.71
CA ALA A 87 8.92 16.43 -4.58
C ALA A 87 8.74 17.95 -4.42
N PRO A 88 8.40 18.70 -5.48
CA PRO A 88 8.11 20.13 -5.38
C PRO A 88 6.95 20.43 -4.42
N GLY A 89 7.02 21.56 -3.72
CA GLY A 89 5.94 22.04 -2.85
C GLY A 89 4.64 22.33 -3.61
N ILE A 90 4.78 22.80 -4.85
CA ILE A 90 3.70 23.10 -5.80
C ILE A 90 4.15 22.59 -7.17
N CYS A 91 3.26 21.92 -7.91
CA CYS A 91 3.53 21.49 -9.26
C CYS A 91 3.68 22.70 -10.19
N PRO A 92 4.80 22.86 -10.92
CA PRO A 92 5.02 24.04 -11.77
C PRO A 92 4.11 24.08 -13.01
N VAL A 93 3.49 22.96 -13.36
CA VAL A 93 2.60 22.85 -14.52
C VAL A 93 1.15 23.15 -14.13
N CYS A 94 0.58 22.35 -13.22
CA CYS A 94 -0.84 22.43 -12.88
C CYS A 94 -1.15 23.19 -11.59
N GLN A 95 -0.13 23.72 -10.89
CA GLN A 95 -0.26 24.50 -9.65
C GLN A 95 -0.90 23.76 -8.46
N HIS A 96 -1.03 22.43 -8.53
CA HIS A 96 -1.52 21.62 -7.43
C HIS A 96 -0.42 21.34 -6.38
N ALA A 97 -0.83 21.12 -5.13
CA ALA A 97 0.06 20.94 -3.99
C ALA A 97 0.95 19.68 -4.08
N GLN A 98 2.00 19.64 -3.26
CA GLN A 98 2.93 18.50 -3.12
C GLN A 98 2.22 17.15 -2.93
N SER A 99 1.05 17.15 -2.28
CA SER A 99 0.24 15.95 -2.04
C SER A 99 -0.16 15.17 -3.29
N TYR A 100 -0.05 15.78 -4.47
CA TYR A 100 -0.29 15.13 -5.75
C TYR A 100 0.93 14.44 -6.35
N PHE A 101 2.12 14.57 -5.77
CA PHE A 101 3.30 13.87 -6.25
C PHE A 101 3.41 12.47 -5.65
N GLU A 102 3.86 11.51 -6.46
CA GLU A 102 4.31 10.20 -6.01
C GLU A 102 5.63 9.83 -6.68
N VAL A 103 6.31 8.79 -6.19
CA VAL A 103 7.47 8.23 -6.90
C VAL A 103 6.94 7.56 -8.18
N ARG A 104 7.51 7.90 -9.33
CA ARG A 104 7.15 7.33 -10.64
C ARG A 104 7.30 5.82 -10.61
N LYS A 105 6.30 5.11 -11.13
CA LYS A 105 6.30 3.65 -11.26
C LYS A 105 6.29 3.30 -12.75
N GLU A 106 7.09 2.31 -13.15
CA GLU A 106 7.09 1.76 -14.50
C GLU A 106 6.75 0.27 -14.39
N ASN A 107 5.63 -0.13 -14.98
CA ASN A 107 5.09 -1.50 -14.93
C ASN A 107 4.48 -1.94 -16.28
N TYR A 108 4.96 -1.33 -17.37
CA TYR A 108 4.66 -1.69 -18.76
C TYR A 108 5.89 -2.29 -19.45
#